data_AF-A0A1K1NBC4-F1
#
_entry.id   AF-A0A1K1NBC4-F1
#
_cell.length_a   1.000
_cell.length_b   1.000
_cell.length_c   1.000
_cell.angle_alpha   90.00
_cell.angle_beta   90.00
_cell.angle_gamma   90.00
#
_symmetry.space_group_name_H-M   'P 1'
#
loop_
_entity.id
_entity.type
_entity.pdbx_description
1 polymer ?
#
loop_
_entity_poly.entity_id
_entity_poly.type
_entity_poly.pdbx_seq_one_letter_code
_entity_poly.pdbx_strand_id
1 'polypeptide(L)'
;MRQLKINQSITEHSDIALAKYLSDISRIPLITADEEVELTQLLRRGGQKGNQAKEKLISANLRFVVSVAKQYQHRGLSLGDLINEGNIGLINATERFDDTRGFKFVTYAIWWIRQSILTAIHNQGNMIRKPQNQIILQEIIRRKTNDFIQQNLRQPSEEELSDILELDIQQIRQSEQANISASSIDAPLGDENSTTLADRLSSGSEFATDRGTDYESLCIDLQLLLSSILRPNEQEVITQYFGIGINSRSLSDIGNDMGLTRERARQICQRGLSKLRKNKKTRCLIRYLG
;
A
#
# COMPACT_ATOMS: atom_id res chain seq x y z
N MET A 1 36.11 12.21 -23.73
CA MET A 1 35.43 12.81 -22.57
C MET A 1 33.98 12.36 -22.59
N ARG A 2 33.52 11.59 -21.59
CA ARG A 2 32.11 11.14 -21.50
C ARG A 2 31.22 12.39 -21.31
N GLN A 3 30.32 12.64 -22.24
CA GLN A 3 29.31 13.69 -22.10
C GLN A 3 28.41 13.36 -20.91
N LEU A 4 28.41 14.23 -19.91
CA LEU A 4 27.42 14.21 -18.83
C LEU A 4 26.07 14.59 -19.45
N LYS A 5 25.24 13.58 -19.75
CA LYS A 5 23.82 13.82 -20.06
C LYS A 5 23.14 14.20 -18.75
N ILE A 6 22.86 15.50 -18.61
CA ILE A 6 22.01 16.02 -17.54
C ILE A 6 20.59 15.59 -17.92
N ASN A 7 20.11 14.49 -17.33
CA ASN A 7 18.70 14.14 -17.38
C ASN A 7 17.95 15.21 -16.57
N GLN A 8 17.18 16.06 -17.25
CA GLN A 8 16.20 16.92 -16.59
C GLN A 8 15.12 16.02 -15.98
N SER A 9 15.31 15.65 -14.72
CA SER A 9 14.24 15.07 -13.91
C SER A 9 13.13 16.11 -13.78
N ILE A 10 11.88 15.67 -13.90
CA ILE A 10 10.63 16.46 -13.85
C ILE A 10 10.40 17.08 -12.44
N THR A 11 11.44 17.27 -11.64
CA THR A 11 11.40 17.64 -10.21
C THR A 11 11.50 19.14 -9.92
N GLU A 12 11.81 20.01 -10.90
CA GLU A 12 12.10 21.43 -10.64
C GLU A 12 10.92 22.23 -10.06
N HIS A 13 9.66 21.84 -10.36
CA HIS A 13 8.51 22.66 -9.97
C HIS A 13 8.25 22.68 -8.45
N SER A 14 8.55 21.57 -7.76
CA SER A 14 8.39 21.47 -6.31
C SER A 14 9.40 22.34 -5.55
N ASP A 15 10.63 22.42 -6.07
CA ASP A 15 11.70 23.23 -5.50
C ASP A 15 11.45 24.73 -5.67
N ILE A 16 10.86 25.14 -6.80
CA ILE A 16 10.46 26.54 -7.04
C ILE A 16 9.34 26.97 -6.08
N ALA A 17 8.32 26.13 -5.90
CA ALA A 17 7.22 26.40 -4.98
C ALA A 17 7.71 26.51 -3.52
N LEU A 18 8.59 25.59 -3.11
CA LEU A 18 9.20 25.61 -1.79
C LEU A 18 10.09 26.84 -1.59
N ALA A 19 10.92 27.20 -2.58
CA ALA A 19 11.77 28.39 -2.51
C ALA A 19 10.95 29.68 -2.35
N LYS A 20 9.83 29.80 -3.08
CA LYS A 20 8.89 30.92 -2.93
C LYS A 20 8.30 30.96 -1.52
N TYR A 21 7.82 29.82 -1.01
CA TYR A 21 7.29 29.72 0.34
C TYR A 21 8.32 30.14 1.40
N LEU A 22 9.57 29.66 1.29
CA LEU A 22 10.65 30.02 2.22
C LEU A 22 10.99 31.52 2.17
N SER A 23 10.96 32.12 0.98
CA SER A 23 11.10 33.58 0.83
C SER A 23 9.97 34.33 1.52
N ASP A 24 8.71 33.90 1.32
CA ASP A 24 7.55 34.59 1.88
C ASP A 24 7.53 34.54 3.41
N ILE A 25 7.80 33.37 4.02
CA ILE A 25 7.85 33.26 5.49
C ILE A 25 9.05 34.00 6.11
N SER A 26 10.12 34.23 5.34
CA SER A 26 11.30 34.96 5.85
C SER A 26 11.03 36.45 6.07
N ARG A 27 10.05 37.01 5.34
CA ARG A 27 9.65 38.42 5.43
C ARG A 27 8.75 38.71 6.63
N ILE A 28 8.19 37.67 7.25
CA ILE A 28 7.30 37.81 8.40
C ILE A 28 8.13 38.19 9.64
N PRO A 29 7.76 39.26 10.36
CA PRO A 29 8.47 39.67 11.56
C PRO A 29 8.31 38.63 12.67
N LEU A 30 9.39 38.46 13.45
CA LEU A 30 9.36 37.64 14.66
C LEU A 30 8.57 38.38 15.74
N ILE A 31 7.81 37.63 16.53
CA ILE A 31 7.07 38.17 17.68
C ILE A 31 7.95 38.14 18.94
N THR A 32 7.75 39.14 19.79
CA THR A 32 8.34 39.19 21.13
C THR A 32 7.52 38.39 22.14
N ALA A 33 8.10 38.11 23.31
CA ALA A 33 7.42 37.34 24.36
C ALA A 33 6.17 38.08 24.89
N ASP A 34 6.22 39.40 24.99
CA ASP A 34 5.09 40.21 25.46
C ASP A 34 3.94 40.19 24.43
N GLU A 35 4.27 40.32 23.14
CA GLU A 35 3.29 40.19 22.05
C GLU A 35 2.66 38.79 21.99
N GLU A 36 3.42 37.74 22.32
CA GLU A 36 2.92 36.37 22.36
C GLU A 36 1.81 36.22 23.43
N VAL A 37 1.99 36.85 24.59
CA VAL A 37 0.99 36.86 25.67
C VAL A 37 -0.24 37.67 25.25
N GLU A 38 -0.06 38.83 24.61
CA GLU A 38 -1.20 39.62 24.12
C GLU A 38 -2.02 38.87 23.07
N LEU A 39 -1.35 38.22 22.11
CA LEU A 39 -2.01 37.45 21.05
C LEU A 39 -2.78 36.25 21.61
N THR A 40 -2.23 35.57 22.61
CA THR A 40 -2.87 34.41 23.24
C THR A 40 -4.06 34.81 24.11
N GLN A 41 -4.00 35.95 24.78
CA GLN A 41 -5.17 36.53 25.45
C GLN A 41 -6.29 36.91 24.47
N LEU A 42 -5.95 37.51 23.33
CA LEU A 42 -6.92 37.82 22.27
C LEU A 42 -7.53 36.55 21.66
N LEU A 43 -6.72 35.50 21.49
CA LEU A 43 -7.17 34.20 21.00
C LEU A 43 -8.23 33.59 21.92
N ARG A 44 -8.02 33.63 23.25
CA ARG A 44 -9.00 33.13 24.24
C ARG A 44 -10.32 33.90 24.23
N ARG A 45 -10.26 35.21 24.02
CA ARG A 45 -11.46 36.07 23.96
C ARG A 45 -12.33 35.77 22.72
N GLY A 46 -11.74 35.14 21.70
CA GLY A 46 -12.44 34.75 20.48
C GLY A 46 -12.88 35.94 19.61
N GLY A 47 -13.74 35.66 18.64
CA GLY A 47 -14.24 36.65 17.68
C GLY A 47 -13.23 37.01 16.58
N GLN A 48 -13.54 38.07 15.83
CA GLN A 48 -12.73 38.49 14.66
C GLN A 48 -11.29 38.85 15.04
N LYS A 49 -11.10 39.50 16.19
CA LYS A 49 -9.77 39.82 16.72
C LYS A 49 -8.99 38.58 17.17
N GLY A 50 -9.68 37.56 17.71
CA GLY A 50 -9.07 36.28 18.05
C GLY A 50 -8.57 35.52 16.82
N ASN A 51 -9.33 35.53 15.71
CA ASN A 51 -8.90 34.92 14.46
C ASN A 51 -7.67 35.62 13.86
N GLN A 52 -7.64 36.95 13.87
CA GLN A 52 -6.46 37.72 13.45
C GLN A 52 -5.24 37.42 14.34
N ALA A 53 -5.45 37.28 15.65
CA ALA A 53 -4.38 36.90 16.58
C ALA A 53 -3.87 35.48 16.31
N LYS A 54 -4.76 34.53 16.00
CA LYS A 54 -4.42 33.15 15.60
C LYS A 54 -3.52 33.15 14.37
N GLU A 55 -3.94 33.84 13.31
CA GLU A 55 -3.19 33.93 12.06
C GLU A 55 -1.82 34.57 12.26
N LYS A 56 -1.74 35.67 13.03
CA LYS A 56 -0.46 36.34 13.34
C LYS A 56 0.47 35.43 14.14
N LEU A 57 -0.05 34.72 15.15
CA LEU A 57 0.72 33.80 15.97
C LEU A 57 1.24 32.59 15.17
N ILE A 58 0.43 32.02 14.29
CA ILE A 58 0.84 30.93 13.40
C ILE A 58 1.92 31.43 12.42
N SER A 59 1.65 32.56 11.74
CA SER A 59 2.52 33.14 10.72
C SER A 59 3.92 33.45 11.25
N ALA A 60 4.01 33.99 12.46
CA ALA A 60 5.29 34.30 13.11
C ALA A 60 6.13 33.06 13.42
N ASN A 61 5.50 31.90 13.59
CA ASN A 61 6.14 30.63 13.98
C ASN A 61 6.36 29.66 12.80
N LEU A 62 6.01 30.00 11.56
CA LEU A 62 6.21 29.13 10.40
C LEU A 62 7.69 28.77 10.19
N ARG A 63 8.61 29.70 10.45
CA ARG A 63 10.07 29.47 10.35
C ARG A 63 10.54 28.39 11.32
N PHE A 64 9.91 28.30 12.49
CA PHE A 64 10.22 27.27 13.48
C PHE A 64 9.80 25.89 12.98
N VAL A 65 8.62 25.75 12.36
CA VAL A 65 8.17 24.48 11.77
C VAL A 65 9.16 23.96 10.74
N VAL A 66 9.68 24.84 9.87
CA VAL A 66 10.71 24.46 8.88
C VAL A 66 11.96 23.91 9.55
N SER A 67 12.41 24.52 10.65
CA SER A 67 13.59 24.05 11.39
C SER A 67 13.39 22.65 12.00
N VAL A 68 12.17 22.34 12.45
CA VAL A 68 11.82 21.02 12.99
C VAL A 68 11.69 20.00 11.86
N ALA A 69 11.00 20.35 10.76
CA ALA A 69 10.76 19.46 9.61
C ALA A 69 12.06 19.01 8.92
N LYS A 70 13.09 19.86 8.87
CA LYS A 70 14.41 19.52 8.33
C LYS A 70 15.04 18.29 9.01
N GLN A 71 14.75 18.04 10.29
CA GLN A 71 15.28 16.87 11.03
C GLN A 71 14.69 15.53 10.56
N TYR A 72 13.58 15.57 9.81
CA TYR A 72 12.83 14.40 9.35
C TYR A 72 12.93 14.17 7.84
N GLN A 73 13.86 14.83 7.15
CA GLN A 73 14.11 14.62 5.72
C GLN A 73 14.53 13.17 5.42
N HIS A 74 14.33 12.76 4.16
CA HIS A 74 14.70 11.44 3.64
C HIS A 74 13.98 10.25 4.30
N ARG A 75 12.82 10.48 4.93
CA ARG A 75 11.96 9.45 5.52
C ARG A 75 10.73 9.12 4.66
N GLY A 76 10.84 9.29 3.34
CA GLY A 76 9.79 8.94 2.37
C GLY A 76 8.84 10.06 1.97
N LEU A 77 8.85 11.21 2.66
CA LEU A 77 8.08 12.40 2.29
C LEU A 77 8.98 13.54 1.83
N SER A 78 8.45 14.39 0.94
CA SER A 78 9.15 15.60 0.50
C SER A 78 9.25 16.62 1.64
N LEU A 79 10.23 17.52 1.59
CA LEU A 79 10.35 18.57 2.61
C LEU A 79 9.11 19.48 2.64
N GLY A 80 8.50 19.76 1.49
CA GLY A 80 7.27 20.55 1.42
C GLY A 80 6.11 19.89 2.16
N ASP A 81 5.94 18.57 1.99
CA ASP A 81 4.89 17.81 2.67
C ASP A 81 5.12 17.76 4.18
N LEU A 82 6.37 17.54 4.61
CA LEU A 82 6.75 17.56 6.03
C LEU A 82 6.46 18.92 6.67
N ILE A 83 6.72 20.02 5.96
CA ILE A 83 6.41 21.37 6.43
C ILE A 83 4.90 21.57 6.54
N ASN A 84 4.12 21.14 5.54
CA ASN A 84 2.67 21.26 5.55
C ASN A 84 2.04 20.50 6.73
N GLU A 85 2.46 19.27 6.96
CA GLU A 85 2.01 18.45 8.10
C GLU A 85 2.46 19.05 9.44
N GLY A 86 3.65 19.63 9.49
CA GLY A 86 4.12 20.40 10.63
C GLY A 86 3.29 21.65 10.91
N ASN A 87 2.83 22.35 9.86
CA ASN A 87 1.96 23.52 9.99
C ASN A 87 0.58 23.14 10.52
N ILE A 88 0.04 21.97 10.14
CA ILE A 88 -1.19 21.42 10.75
C ILE A 88 -0.98 21.17 12.26
N GLY A 89 0.17 20.60 12.63
CA GLY A 89 0.56 20.44 14.03
C GLY A 89 0.67 21.77 14.78
N LEU A 90 1.22 22.80 14.16
CA LEU A 90 1.31 24.15 14.72
C LEU A 90 -0.08 24.75 14.97
N ILE A 91 -1.01 24.63 14.02
CA ILE A 91 -2.39 25.11 14.16
C ILE A 91 -3.06 24.45 15.37
N ASN A 92 -2.93 23.13 15.50
CA ASN A 92 -3.47 22.38 16.63
C ASN A 92 -2.84 22.79 17.96
N ALA A 93 -1.54 23.13 17.97
CA ALA A 93 -0.87 23.66 19.15
C ALA A 93 -1.44 25.03 19.55
N THR A 94 -1.67 25.92 18.57
CA THR A 94 -2.22 27.25 18.81
C THR A 94 -3.60 27.19 19.47
N GLU A 95 -4.46 26.27 19.05
CA GLU A 95 -5.80 26.13 19.63
C GLU A 95 -5.81 25.64 21.08
N ARG A 96 -4.77 24.90 21.49
CA ARG A 96 -4.69 24.24 22.80
C ARG A 96 -3.68 24.89 23.73
N PHE A 97 -3.04 25.98 23.32
CA PHE A 97 -2.01 26.64 24.11
C PHE A 97 -2.59 27.47 25.26
N ASP A 98 -1.92 27.44 26.41
CA ASP A 98 -2.33 28.11 27.63
C ASP A 98 -1.15 28.95 28.17
N ASP A 99 -1.23 30.26 27.99
CA ASP A 99 -0.23 31.24 28.42
C ASP A 99 -0.09 31.36 29.95
N THR A 100 -1.07 30.91 30.75
CA THR A 100 -1.01 31.01 32.23
C THR A 100 0.09 30.16 32.85
N ARG A 101 0.63 29.19 32.09
CA ARG A 101 1.67 28.27 32.55
C ARG A 101 3.09 28.86 32.50
N GLY A 102 3.27 30.05 31.90
CA GLY A 102 4.55 30.76 31.91
C GLY A 102 5.66 30.17 31.04
N PHE A 103 5.32 29.28 30.10
CA PHE A 103 6.27 28.73 29.12
C PHE A 103 6.07 29.36 27.75
N LYS A 104 7.15 29.53 26.98
CA LYS A 104 7.09 29.99 25.59
C LYS A 104 6.27 29.03 24.73
N PHE A 105 5.44 29.54 23.83
CA PHE A 105 4.58 28.82 22.90
C PHE A 105 5.35 27.76 22.11
N VAL A 106 6.54 28.10 21.62
CA VAL A 106 7.43 27.21 20.87
C VAL A 106 7.74 25.91 21.63
N THR A 107 7.88 26.00 22.96
CA THR A 107 8.15 24.85 23.86
C THR A 107 6.98 23.86 23.85
N TYR A 108 5.75 24.35 23.74
CA TYR A 108 4.56 23.53 23.65
C TYR A 108 4.32 23.03 22.21
N ALA A 109 4.49 23.92 21.23
CA ALA A 109 4.22 23.64 19.83
C ALA A 109 5.11 22.54 19.25
N ILE A 110 6.35 22.40 19.71
CA ILE A 110 7.28 21.37 19.20
C ILE A 110 6.72 19.95 19.33
N TRP A 111 5.97 19.64 20.39
CA TRP A 111 5.37 18.32 20.57
C TRP A 111 4.30 18.03 19.52
N TRP A 112 3.41 18.99 19.28
CA TRP A 112 2.35 18.89 18.28
C TRP A 112 2.90 18.85 16.85
N ILE A 113 3.91 19.66 16.55
CA ILE A 113 4.59 19.67 15.25
C ILE A 113 5.23 18.30 15.00
N ARG A 114 6.02 17.78 15.96
CA ARG A 114 6.67 16.47 15.83
C ARG A 114 5.66 15.34 15.69
N GLN A 115 4.60 15.34 16.51
CA GLN A 115 3.57 14.33 16.45
C GLN A 115 2.87 14.32 15.08
N SER A 116 2.53 15.49 14.55
CA SER A 116 1.90 15.63 13.24
C SER A 116 2.80 15.10 12.13
N ILE A 117 4.07 15.53 12.10
CA ILE A 117 5.07 15.08 11.13
C ILE A 117 5.28 13.57 11.20
N LEU A 118 5.48 13.00 12.40
CA LEU A 118 5.69 11.56 12.56
C LEU A 118 4.47 10.76 12.13
N THR A 119 3.26 11.25 12.45
CA THR A 119 2.01 10.60 12.03
C THR A 119 1.87 10.60 10.51
N ALA A 120 2.24 11.70 9.85
CA ALA A 120 2.25 11.80 8.39
C ALA A 120 3.26 10.83 7.77
N ILE A 121 4.50 10.78 8.29
CA ILE A 121 5.52 9.83 7.84
C ILE A 121 5.03 8.39 7.97
N HIS A 122 4.39 8.04 9.08
CA HIS A 122 3.88 6.68 9.28
C HIS A 122 2.75 6.31 8.31
N ASN A 123 1.85 7.26 8.02
CA ASN A 123 0.69 7.00 7.18
C ASN A 123 0.99 7.08 5.68
N GLN A 124 1.86 8.00 5.27
CA GLN A 124 2.09 8.38 3.88
C GLN A 124 3.53 8.14 3.39
N GLY A 125 4.50 7.95 4.30
CA GLY A 125 5.92 7.84 3.92
C GLY A 125 6.31 6.52 3.26
N ASN A 126 5.48 5.48 3.38
CA ASN A 126 5.69 4.21 2.70
C ASN A 126 4.70 4.05 1.54
N MET A 127 5.18 3.59 0.38
CA MET A 127 4.34 3.30 -0.78
C MET A 127 3.23 2.29 -0.45
N ILE A 128 3.57 1.25 0.31
CA ILE A 128 2.61 0.33 0.90
C ILE A 128 2.39 0.75 2.34
N ARG A 129 1.15 1.12 2.68
CA ARG A 129 0.80 1.56 4.03
C ARG A 129 1.03 0.42 5.03
N LYS A 130 1.81 0.71 6.07
CA LYS A 130 2.08 -0.21 7.18
C LYS A 130 1.33 0.25 8.43
N PRO A 131 0.86 -0.67 9.28
CA PRO A 131 0.30 -0.31 10.59
C PRO A 131 1.35 0.39 11.47
N GLN A 132 0.91 1.34 12.30
CA GLN A 132 1.81 2.12 13.16
C GLN A 132 2.65 1.26 14.10
N ASN A 133 2.06 0.20 14.68
CA ASN A 133 2.76 -0.70 15.59
C ASN A 133 3.95 -1.39 14.93
N GLN A 134 3.82 -1.75 13.64
CA GLN A 134 4.90 -2.39 12.88
C GLN A 134 6.05 -1.42 12.59
N ILE A 135 5.75 -0.15 12.28
CA ILE A 135 6.78 0.87 12.04
C ILE A 135 7.56 1.16 13.32
N ILE A 136 6.86 1.29 14.46
CA ILE A 136 7.50 1.50 15.77
C ILE A 136 8.41 0.32 16.11
N LEU A 137 7.92 -0.91 15.94
CA LEU A 137 8.68 -2.13 16.19
C LEU A 137 9.94 -2.21 15.30
N GLN A 138 9.83 -1.85 14.02
CA GLN A 138 10.98 -1.76 13.10
C GLN A 138 12.01 -0.72 13.56
N GLU A 139 11.57 0.45 14.05
CA GLU A 139 12.50 1.47 14.55
C GLU A 139 13.22 1.03 15.83
N ILE A 140 12.51 0.31 16.72
CA ILE A 140 13.10 -0.28 17.93
C ILE A 140 14.13 -1.34 17.55
N ILE A 141 13.79 -2.28 16.65
CA ILE A 141 14.73 -3.29 16.12
C ILE A 141 15.96 -2.58 15.57
N ARG A 142 15.78 -1.62 14.65
CA ARG A 142 16.90 -0.90 14.03
C ARG A 142 17.81 -0.21 15.04
N ARG A 143 17.24 0.43 16.07
CA ARG A 143 18.03 1.08 17.14
C ARG A 143 18.85 0.03 17.91
N LYS A 144 18.22 -1.06 18.35
CA LYS A 144 18.91 -2.13 19.09
C LYS A 144 19.95 -2.86 18.25
N THR A 145 19.68 -3.09 16.97
CA THR A 145 20.65 -3.65 16.02
C THR A 145 21.87 -2.73 15.90
N ASN A 146 21.67 -1.41 15.78
CA ASN A 146 22.78 -0.45 15.72
C ASN A 146 23.58 -0.39 17.03
N ASP A 147 22.90 -0.39 18.19
CA ASP A 147 23.55 -0.43 19.50
C ASP A 147 24.39 -1.71 19.65
N PHE A 148 23.88 -2.86 19.21
CA PHE A 148 24.59 -4.13 19.23
C PHE A 148 25.81 -4.11 18.30
N ILE A 149 25.65 -3.61 17.07
CA ILE A 149 26.76 -3.47 16.12
C ILE A 149 27.85 -2.58 16.70
N GLN A 150 27.49 -1.50 17.39
CA GLN A 150 28.45 -0.59 18.01
C GLN A 150 29.25 -1.26 19.14
N GLN A 151 28.62 -2.14 19.92
CA GLN A 151 29.26 -2.82 21.05
C GLN A 151 30.07 -4.06 20.63
N ASN A 152 29.53 -4.87 19.70
CA ASN A 152 30.08 -6.18 19.35
C ASN A 152 30.80 -6.20 17.99
N LEU A 153 30.75 -5.09 17.23
CA LEU A 153 31.37 -4.94 15.90
C LEU A 153 30.94 -6.02 14.90
N ARG A 154 29.76 -6.61 15.08
CA ARG A 154 29.14 -7.61 14.20
C ARG A 154 27.63 -7.45 14.14
N GLN A 155 27.01 -8.04 13.12
CA GLN A 155 25.54 -8.14 13.08
C GLN A 155 25.03 -9.14 14.14
N PRO A 156 23.91 -8.82 14.81
CA PRO A 156 23.27 -9.74 15.75
C PRO A 156 22.55 -10.87 15.02
N SER A 157 22.46 -12.04 15.68
CA SER A 157 21.58 -13.14 15.26
C SER A 157 20.10 -12.83 15.57
N GLU A 158 19.15 -13.48 14.88
CA GLU A 158 17.71 -13.39 15.19
C GLU A 158 17.43 -13.78 16.66
N GLU A 159 18.15 -14.77 17.19
CA GLU A 159 18.07 -15.22 18.59
C GLU A 159 18.57 -14.15 19.58
N GLU A 160 19.69 -13.50 19.26
CA GLU A 160 20.25 -12.43 20.11
C GLU A 160 19.35 -11.20 20.14
N LEU A 161 18.72 -10.88 19.01
CA LEU A 161 17.70 -9.82 18.95
C LEU A 161 16.46 -10.19 19.76
N SER A 162 16.02 -11.45 19.71
CA SER A 162 14.90 -11.97 20.49
C SER A 162 15.14 -11.79 21.99
N ASP A 163 16.33 -12.16 22.47
CA ASP A 163 16.72 -12.00 23.88
C ASP A 163 16.81 -10.53 24.31
N ILE A 164 17.34 -9.66 23.45
CA ILE A 164 17.48 -8.22 23.75
C ILE A 164 16.13 -7.49 23.75
N LEU A 165 15.21 -7.90 22.88
CA LEU A 165 13.92 -7.25 22.68
C LEU A 165 12.80 -7.89 23.49
N GLU A 166 13.02 -9.07 24.07
CA GLU A 166 12.01 -9.91 24.73
C GLU A 166 10.83 -10.24 23.79
N LEU A 167 11.11 -10.43 22.50
CA LEU A 167 10.11 -10.72 21.46
C LEU A 167 10.36 -12.10 20.85
N ASP A 168 9.29 -12.76 20.40
CA ASP A 168 9.42 -14.05 19.72
C ASP A 168 10.16 -13.89 18.36
N ILE A 169 11.00 -14.87 18.03
CA ILE A 169 11.80 -14.90 16.80
C ILE A 169 10.89 -14.76 15.57
N GLN A 170 9.70 -15.40 15.59
CA GLN A 170 8.76 -15.29 14.48
C GLN A 170 8.27 -13.85 14.26
N GLN A 171 8.07 -13.08 15.33
CA GLN A 171 7.61 -11.70 15.22
C GLN A 171 8.69 -10.79 14.64
N ILE A 172 9.95 -10.99 15.04
CA ILE A 172 11.10 -10.27 14.48
C ILE A 172 11.20 -10.57 12.98
N ARG A 173 11.17 -11.85 12.60
CA ARG A 173 11.23 -12.28 11.20
C ARG A 173 10.08 -11.72 10.36
N GLN A 174 8.86 -11.74 10.88
CA GLN A 174 7.70 -11.13 10.21
C GLN A 174 7.89 -9.62 10.02
N SER A 175 8.44 -8.92 11.01
CA SER A 175 8.69 -7.49 10.91
C SER A 175 9.75 -7.14 9.87
N GLU A 176 10.81 -7.95 9.78
CA GLU A 176 11.86 -7.81 8.76
C GLU A 176 11.33 -8.10 7.36
N GLN A 177 10.52 -9.15 7.20
CA GLN A 177 9.86 -9.45 5.92
C GLN A 177 8.88 -8.35 5.50
N ALA A 178 8.17 -7.75 6.45
CA ALA A 178 7.31 -6.60 6.19
C ALA A 178 8.11 -5.34 5.83
N ASN A 179 9.44 -5.34 5.93
CA ASN A 179 10.30 -4.20 5.62
C ASN A 179 10.80 -4.16 4.16
N ILE A 180 10.27 -4.99 3.27
CA ILE A 180 10.66 -4.94 1.85
C ILE A 180 10.27 -3.58 1.24
N SER A 181 11.26 -2.83 0.78
CA SER A 181 11.08 -1.59 0.05
C SER A 181 10.68 -1.87 -1.40
N ALA A 182 9.60 -1.25 -1.87
CA ALA A 182 9.24 -1.32 -3.28
C ALA A 182 10.33 -0.69 -4.15
N SER A 183 10.67 -1.34 -5.26
CA SER A 183 11.58 -0.83 -6.28
C SER A 183 10.79 -0.48 -7.53
N SER A 184 11.23 0.55 -8.27
CA SER A 184 10.56 0.93 -9.52
C SER A 184 10.78 -0.13 -10.59
N ILE A 185 9.70 -0.53 -11.28
CA ILE A 185 9.75 -1.43 -12.44
C ILE A 185 10.43 -0.74 -13.64
N ASP A 186 10.41 0.59 -13.69
CA ASP A 186 11.08 1.38 -14.72
C ASP A 186 12.55 1.66 -14.39
N ALA A 187 13.06 1.15 -13.26
CA ALA A 187 14.46 1.34 -12.92
C ALA A 187 15.35 0.65 -13.97
N PRO A 188 16.37 1.35 -14.51
CA PRO A 188 17.27 0.77 -15.49
C PRO A 188 18.12 -0.34 -14.83
N LEU A 189 18.22 -1.47 -15.52
CA LEU A 189 19.05 -2.61 -15.15
C LEU A 189 20.42 -2.52 -15.83
N GLY A 190 21.22 -1.52 -15.47
CA GLY A 190 22.59 -1.35 -15.97
C GLY A 190 22.90 0.06 -16.45
N ASP A 191 24.16 0.27 -16.86
CA ASP A 191 24.68 1.56 -17.31
C ASP A 191 24.19 1.95 -18.73
N GLU A 192 23.80 0.97 -19.53
CA GLU A 192 23.16 1.19 -20.82
C GLU A 192 21.65 1.30 -20.58
N ASN A 193 21.09 2.50 -20.78
CA ASN A 193 19.67 2.85 -20.55
C ASN A 193 18.64 2.08 -21.41
N SER A 194 18.99 0.91 -21.96
CA SER A 194 18.13 0.16 -22.88
C SER A 194 17.25 -0.89 -22.21
N THR A 195 17.61 -1.37 -21.01
CA THR A 195 16.85 -2.45 -20.35
C THR A 195 16.35 -2.01 -18.98
N THR A 196 15.03 -2.07 -18.79
CA THR A 196 14.35 -1.83 -17.51
C THR A 196 13.99 -3.15 -16.83
N LEU A 197 13.61 -3.09 -15.54
CA LEU A 197 13.02 -4.24 -14.85
C LEU A 197 11.74 -4.72 -15.56
N ALA A 198 10.95 -3.79 -16.12
CA ALA A 198 9.75 -4.08 -16.90
C ALA A 198 10.04 -5.06 -18.04
N ASP A 199 11.11 -4.81 -18.81
CA ASP A 199 11.45 -5.60 -19.99
C ASP A 199 11.85 -7.04 -19.68
N ARG A 200 12.24 -7.32 -18.42
CA ARG A 200 12.61 -8.67 -17.97
C ARG A 200 11.49 -9.41 -17.25
N LEU A 201 10.44 -8.71 -16.82
CA LEU A 201 9.32 -9.34 -16.15
C LEU A 201 8.47 -10.07 -17.19
N SER A 202 8.44 -11.40 -17.10
CA SER A 202 7.55 -12.22 -17.91
C SER A 202 6.10 -11.83 -17.63
N SER A 203 5.32 -11.58 -18.68
CA SER A 203 3.90 -11.32 -18.51
C SER A 203 3.22 -12.62 -18.04
N GLY A 204 2.71 -12.63 -16.81
CA GLY A 204 2.02 -13.81 -16.26
C GLY A 204 0.73 -14.18 -17.00
N SER A 205 0.32 -13.36 -17.97
CA SER A 205 -0.86 -13.56 -18.83
C SER A 205 -0.53 -14.09 -20.21
N GLU A 206 0.72 -14.47 -20.50
CA GLU A 206 0.99 -15.40 -21.59
C GLU A 206 0.36 -16.75 -21.21
N PHE A 207 -0.97 -16.83 -21.37
CA PHE A 207 -1.57 -18.05 -21.84
C PHE A 207 -0.76 -18.38 -23.09
N ALA A 208 0.17 -19.34 -22.97
CA ALA A 208 0.83 -19.92 -24.12
C ALA A 208 -0.29 -20.13 -25.16
N THR A 209 -0.18 -19.52 -26.34
CA THR A 209 -1.24 -19.52 -27.35
C THR A 209 -1.81 -20.93 -27.55
N ASP A 210 -0.93 -21.94 -27.42
CA ASP A 210 -1.21 -23.36 -27.37
C ASP A 210 -2.25 -23.76 -26.31
N ARG A 211 -2.15 -23.30 -25.06
CA ARG A 211 -3.14 -23.60 -24.00
C ARG A 211 -4.51 -22.97 -24.30
N GLY A 212 -4.53 -21.78 -24.89
CA GLY A 212 -5.77 -21.11 -25.29
C GLY A 212 -6.48 -21.88 -26.40
N THR A 213 -5.75 -22.24 -27.46
CA THR A 213 -6.28 -23.01 -28.59
C THR A 213 -6.63 -24.45 -28.21
N ASP A 214 -5.88 -25.08 -27.31
CA ASP A 214 -6.19 -26.40 -26.76
C ASP A 214 -7.48 -26.36 -25.94
N TYR A 215 -7.70 -25.29 -25.16
CA TYR A 215 -8.93 -25.12 -24.38
C TYR A 215 -10.15 -24.88 -25.29
N GLU A 216 -10.01 -24.07 -26.34
CA GLU A 216 -11.07 -23.89 -27.35
C GLU A 216 -11.38 -25.20 -28.07
N SER A 217 -10.34 -25.96 -28.46
CA SER A 217 -10.48 -27.26 -29.11
C SER A 217 -11.16 -28.28 -28.18
N LEU A 218 -10.81 -28.28 -26.89
CA LEU A 218 -11.46 -29.10 -25.87
C LEU A 218 -12.95 -28.75 -25.75
N CYS A 219 -13.30 -27.46 -25.73
CA CYS A 219 -14.69 -27.01 -25.65
C CYS A 219 -15.52 -27.50 -26.84
N ILE A 220 -14.99 -27.37 -28.05
CA ILE A 220 -15.64 -27.82 -29.29
C ILE A 220 -15.83 -29.35 -29.26
N ASP A 221 -14.77 -30.10 -28.93
CA ASP A 221 -14.84 -31.56 -28.86
C ASP A 221 -15.81 -32.05 -27.78
N LEU A 222 -15.84 -31.40 -26.61
CA LEU A 222 -16.79 -31.71 -25.55
C LEU A 222 -18.23 -31.48 -26.03
N GLN A 223 -18.51 -30.36 -26.71
CA GLN A 223 -19.85 -30.07 -27.22
C GLN A 223 -20.30 -31.07 -28.30
N LEU A 224 -19.40 -31.46 -29.19
CA LEU A 224 -19.65 -32.49 -30.22
C LEU A 224 -19.87 -33.88 -29.60
N LEU A 225 -19.11 -34.24 -28.56
CA LEU A 225 -19.27 -35.53 -27.87
C LEU A 225 -20.55 -35.60 -27.06
N LEU A 226 -20.89 -34.52 -26.34
CA LEU A 226 -22.13 -34.45 -25.57
C LEU A 226 -23.35 -34.57 -26.48
N SER A 227 -23.37 -33.83 -27.60
CA SER A 227 -24.48 -33.89 -28.57
C SER A 227 -24.58 -35.22 -29.32
N SER A 228 -23.46 -35.89 -29.63
CA SER A 228 -23.47 -37.17 -30.35
C SER A 228 -23.84 -38.39 -29.49
N ILE A 229 -23.64 -38.35 -28.18
CA ILE A 229 -23.71 -39.54 -27.31
C ILE A 229 -24.92 -39.48 -26.35
N LEU A 230 -25.28 -38.29 -25.88
CA LEU A 230 -26.31 -38.11 -24.87
C LEU A 230 -27.64 -37.73 -25.51
N ARG A 231 -28.72 -38.03 -24.78
CA ARG A 231 -30.05 -37.48 -25.07
C ARG A 231 -30.09 -36.02 -24.63
N PRO A 232 -30.98 -35.17 -25.19
CA PRO A 232 -31.07 -33.75 -24.82
C PRO A 232 -31.21 -33.55 -23.30
N ASN A 233 -32.06 -34.31 -22.64
CA ASN A 233 -32.25 -34.24 -21.18
C ASN A 233 -31.02 -34.70 -20.37
N GLU A 234 -30.20 -35.59 -20.91
CA GLU A 234 -28.96 -36.04 -20.24
C GLU A 234 -27.84 -35.02 -20.43
N GLN A 235 -27.77 -34.41 -21.62
CA GLN A 235 -26.81 -33.35 -21.95
C GLN A 235 -27.04 -32.13 -21.06
N GLU A 236 -28.29 -31.66 -20.95
CA GLU A 236 -28.65 -30.47 -20.16
C GLU A 236 -28.33 -30.63 -18.66
N VAL A 237 -28.64 -31.79 -18.08
CA VAL A 237 -28.30 -32.08 -16.67
C VAL A 237 -26.78 -32.07 -16.45
N ILE A 238 -26.00 -32.62 -17.40
CA ILE A 238 -24.53 -32.70 -17.26
C ILE A 238 -23.88 -31.33 -17.47
N THR A 239 -24.31 -30.56 -18.48
CA THR A 239 -23.75 -29.23 -18.72
C THR A 239 -24.05 -28.28 -17.57
N GLN A 240 -25.26 -28.30 -17.02
CA GLN A 240 -25.63 -27.46 -15.87
C GLN A 240 -24.97 -27.92 -14.57
N TYR A 241 -24.80 -29.23 -14.34
CA TYR A 241 -24.19 -29.73 -13.12
C TYR A 241 -22.68 -29.45 -13.07
N PHE A 242 -21.97 -29.71 -14.16
CA PHE A 242 -20.51 -29.47 -14.25
C PHE A 242 -20.15 -28.04 -14.66
N GLY A 243 -21.13 -27.22 -15.03
CA GLY A 243 -20.89 -25.85 -15.46
C GLY A 243 -20.14 -25.76 -16.80
N ILE A 244 -20.46 -26.63 -17.76
CA ILE A 244 -19.85 -26.58 -19.09
C ILE A 244 -20.51 -25.43 -19.87
N GLY A 245 -19.82 -24.28 -19.94
CA GLY A 245 -20.31 -23.06 -20.60
C GLY A 245 -21.28 -22.20 -19.77
N ILE A 246 -21.63 -22.62 -18.55
CA ILE A 246 -22.52 -21.93 -17.60
C ILE A 246 -21.98 -22.15 -16.18
N ASN A 247 -22.41 -21.36 -15.18
CA ASN A 247 -22.11 -21.66 -13.77
C ASN A 247 -22.70 -23.02 -13.34
N SER A 248 -21.92 -23.78 -12.55
CA SER A 248 -22.37 -25.06 -11.98
C SER A 248 -23.58 -24.88 -11.07
N ARG A 249 -24.62 -25.68 -11.27
CA ARG A 249 -25.85 -25.67 -10.47
C ARG A 249 -25.98 -26.93 -9.62
N SER A 250 -26.75 -26.83 -8.54
CA SER A 250 -27.04 -27.99 -7.70
C SER A 250 -28.04 -28.93 -8.37
N LEU A 251 -27.96 -30.24 -8.08
CA LEU A 251 -28.90 -31.24 -8.62
C LEU A 251 -30.35 -30.99 -8.19
N SER A 252 -30.57 -30.30 -7.08
CA SER A 252 -31.90 -29.86 -6.64
C SER A 252 -32.47 -28.79 -7.55
N ASP A 253 -31.67 -27.78 -7.91
CA ASP A 253 -32.12 -26.67 -8.75
C ASP A 253 -32.38 -27.14 -10.18
N ILE A 254 -31.49 -27.98 -10.71
CA ILE A 254 -31.65 -28.63 -12.02
C ILE A 254 -32.91 -29.51 -12.03
N GLY A 255 -33.18 -30.22 -10.93
CA GLY A 255 -34.39 -31.02 -10.77
C GLY A 255 -35.66 -30.16 -10.83
N ASN A 256 -35.68 -29.05 -10.09
CA ASN A 256 -36.80 -28.12 -10.08
C ASN A 256 -37.06 -27.50 -11.46
N ASP A 257 -36.00 -27.07 -12.16
CA ASP A 257 -36.10 -26.48 -13.51
C ASP A 257 -36.68 -27.46 -14.53
N MET A 258 -36.37 -28.76 -14.39
CA MET A 258 -36.85 -29.83 -15.29
C MET A 258 -38.14 -30.52 -14.82
N GLY A 259 -38.74 -30.10 -13.70
CA GLY A 259 -39.92 -30.75 -13.12
C GLY A 259 -39.65 -32.18 -12.58
N LEU A 260 -38.43 -32.44 -12.13
CA LEU A 260 -37.94 -33.74 -11.65
C LEU A 260 -37.54 -33.68 -10.18
N THR A 261 -37.64 -34.82 -9.49
CA THR A 261 -37.06 -34.94 -8.14
C THR A 261 -35.52 -34.92 -8.20
N ARG A 262 -34.87 -34.43 -7.14
CA ARG A 262 -33.41 -34.43 -7.01
C ARG A 262 -32.78 -35.79 -7.31
N GLU A 263 -33.37 -36.87 -6.81
CA GLU A 263 -32.86 -38.23 -7.04
C GLU A 263 -33.01 -38.65 -8.51
N ARG A 264 -34.06 -38.18 -9.19
CA ARG A 264 -34.23 -38.43 -10.62
C ARG A 264 -33.19 -37.69 -11.47
N ALA A 265 -32.88 -36.44 -11.15
CA ALA A 265 -31.80 -35.70 -11.80
C ALA A 265 -30.43 -36.39 -11.59
N ARG A 266 -30.17 -36.89 -10.37
CA ARG A 266 -28.95 -37.68 -10.06
C ARG A 266 -28.85 -38.94 -10.91
N GLN A 267 -29.95 -39.70 -11.04
CA GLN A 267 -29.99 -40.91 -11.87
C GLN A 267 -29.71 -40.60 -13.35
N ILE A 268 -30.26 -39.50 -13.88
CA ILE A 268 -30.02 -39.07 -15.27
C ILE A 268 -28.54 -38.73 -15.47
N CYS A 269 -27.94 -37.98 -14.55
CA CYS A 269 -26.52 -37.64 -14.57
C CYS A 269 -25.63 -38.90 -14.56
N GLN A 270 -25.87 -39.84 -13.64
CA GLN A 270 -25.10 -41.09 -13.56
C GLN A 270 -25.24 -41.96 -14.79
N ARG A 271 -26.43 -42.01 -15.41
CA ARG A 271 -26.65 -42.74 -16.66
C ARG A 271 -25.92 -42.07 -17.82
N GLY A 272 -25.93 -40.74 -17.90
CA GLY A 272 -25.15 -39.96 -18.88
C GLY A 272 -23.65 -40.22 -18.76
N LEU A 273 -23.10 -40.14 -17.55
CA LEU A 273 -21.69 -40.44 -17.28
C LEU A 273 -21.31 -41.89 -17.61
N SER A 274 -22.20 -42.84 -17.31
CA SER A 274 -21.99 -44.25 -17.65
C SER A 274 -21.95 -44.49 -19.17
N LYS A 275 -22.76 -43.76 -19.93
CA LYS A 275 -22.75 -43.80 -21.41
C LYS A 275 -21.49 -43.16 -21.99
N LEU A 276 -21.08 -42.01 -21.46
CA LEU A 276 -19.82 -41.36 -21.83
C LEU A 276 -18.63 -42.30 -21.58
N ARG A 277 -18.58 -42.97 -20.43
CA ARG A 277 -17.48 -43.89 -20.09
C ARG A 277 -17.39 -45.13 -21.00
N LYS A 278 -18.53 -45.65 -21.47
CA LYS A 278 -18.58 -46.85 -22.32
C LYS A 278 -18.27 -46.57 -23.80
N ASN A 279 -18.38 -45.32 -24.24
CA ASN A 279 -18.20 -44.98 -25.65
C ASN A 279 -16.71 -44.84 -26.01
N LYS A 280 -16.31 -45.43 -27.14
CA LYS A 280 -14.92 -45.33 -27.65
C LYS A 280 -14.54 -43.90 -28.06
N LYS A 281 -15.52 -43.07 -28.45
CA LYS A 281 -15.29 -41.67 -28.86
C LYS A 281 -14.74 -40.79 -27.73
N THR A 282 -14.99 -41.17 -26.47
CA THR A 282 -14.50 -40.47 -25.27
C THR A 282 -12.97 -40.56 -25.12
N ARG A 283 -12.31 -41.48 -25.85
CA ARG A 283 -10.85 -41.55 -25.91
C ARG A 283 -10.22 -40.30 -26.53
N CYS A 284 -10.95 -39.54 -27.35
CA CYS A 284 -10.47 -38.28 -27.91
C CYS A 284 -10.11 -37.28 -26.80
N LEU A 285 -10.85 -37.29 -25.68
CA LEU A 285 -10.63 -36.37 -24.56
C LEU A 285 -9.38 -36.68 -23.74
N ILE A 286 -8.80 -37.87 -23.89
CA ILE A 286 -7.56 -38.26 -23.19
C ILE A 286 -6.38 -37.39 -23.62
N ARG A 287 -6.43 -36.83 -24.85
CA ARG A 287 -5.37 -35.94 -25.37
C ARG A 287 -5.25 -34.63 -24.60
N TYR A 288 -6.30 -34.22 -23.89
CA TYR A 288 -6.35 -33.02 -23.06
C TYR A 288 -6.04 -33.31 -21.59
N LEU A 289 -5.63 -34.54 -21.27
CA LEU A 289 -5.26 -34.98 -19.93
C LEU A 289 -3.74 -34.81 -19.81
N GLY A 290 -3.32 -33.57 -19.54
CA GLY A 290 -1.93 -33.09 -19.47
C GLY A 290 -1.90 -31.61 -19.10
#